data_AF-A0A100JXP7-F1
#
_entry.id   AF-A0A100JXP7-F1
#
_cell.length_a   1.000
_cell.length_b   1.000
_cell.length_c   1.000
_cell.angle_alpha   90.00
_cell.angle_beta   90.00
_cell.angle_gamma   90.00
#
_symmetry.space_group_name_H-M   'P 1'
#
loop_
_entity.id
_entity.type
_entity.pdbx_description
1 polymer ?
#
loop_
_entity_poly.entity_id
_entity_poly.type
_entity_poly.pdbx_seq_one_letter_code
_entity_poly.pdbx_strand_id
1 'polypeptide(L)'
;MRIIHELLRQVLSLFAPGTGRRRAGCRPTVHPAPQSEASRPAVLQPPPPRSPYDLDPHTPLDGSTSPLVRPYLVAVEREQARQSRRRLALVLAADFGIDLDRHVVGAEVLAAW
;
A
#
# COMPACT_ATOMS: atom_id res chain seq x y z
N MET A 1 -3.49 21.46 -29.80
CA MET A 1 -4.07 21.38 -28.44
C MET A 1 -4.58 19.99 -28.03
N ARG A 2 -4.76 18.99 -28.93
CA ARG A 2 -5.20 17.64 -28.51
C ARG A 2 -4.17 16.83 -27.73
N ILE A 3 -2.88 16.97 -28.05
CA ILE A 3 -1.80 16.18 -27.45
C ILE A 3 -1.68 16.45 -25.95
N ILE A 4 -1.80 17.72 -25.54
CA ILE A 4 -1.72 18.11 -24.12
C ILE A 4 -2.87 17.50 -23.32
N HIS A 5 -4.09 17.48 -23.88
CA HIS A 5 -5.25 16.91 -23.20
C HIS A 5 -5.15 15.38 -23.06
N GLU A 6 -4.66 14.67 -24.07
CA GLU A 6 -4.46 13.21 -23.98
C GLU A 6 -3.37 12.83 -22.97
N LEU A 7 -2.28 13.59 -22.97
CA LEU A 7 -1.17 13.39 -22.04
C LEU A 7 -1.62 13.69 -20.60
N LEU A 8 -2.40 14.76 -20.40
CA LEU A 8 -3.01 15.07 -19.11
C LEU A 8 -3.97 13.97 -18.65
N ARG A 9 -4.78 13.39 -19.55
CA ARG A 9 -5.71 12.31 -19.23
C ARG A 9 -5.02 11.01 -18.85
N GLN A 10 -3.93 10.66 -19.55
CA GLN A 10 -3.10 9.51 -19.21
C GLN A 10 -2.42 9.67 -17.85
N VAL A 11 -1.85 10.84 -17.59
CA VAL A 11 -1.22 11.17 -16.30
C VAL A 11 -2.25 11.07 -15.17
N LEU A 12 -3.41 11.71 -15.30
CA LEU A 12 -4.46 11.67 -14.27
C LEU A 12 -4.99 10.26 -14.01
N SER A 13 -5.04 9.41 -15.04
CA SER A 13 -5.48 8.01 -14.89
C SER A 13 -4.45 7.14 -14.18
N LEU A 14 -3.16 7.50 -14.24
CA LEU A 14 -2.07 6.83 -13.52
C LEU A 14 -2.03 7.24 -12.04
N PHE A 15 -2.39 8.49 -11.73
CA PHE A 15 -2.34 9.06 -10.38
C PHE A 15 -3.66 8.97 -9.61
N ALA A 16 -4.80 8.82 -10.28
CA ALA A 16 -6.06 8.60 -9.61
C ALA A 16 -6.11 7.16 -9.08
N PRO A 17 -6.10 6.93 -7.76
CA PRO A 17 -6.33 5.60 -7.21
C PRO A 17 -7.71 5.17 -7.68
N GLY A 18 -7.86 3.94 -8.17
CA GLY A 18 -9.16 3.39 -8.53
C GLY A 18 -10.14 3.63 -7.39
N THR A 19 -11.05 4.60 -7.59
CA THR A 19 -12.02 4.98 -6.57
C THR A 19 -12.71 3.71 -6.10
N GLY A 20 -12.72 3.47 -4.78
CA GLY A 20 -13.09 2.21 -4.13
C GLY A 20 -14.54 1.76 -4.32
N ARG A 21 -15.20 2.09 -5.44
CA ARG A 21 -16.51 1.62 -5.85
C ARG A 21 -16.61 0.09 -5.92
N ARG A 22 -15.49 -0.62 -6.00
CA ARG A 22 -15.48 -2.09 -5.86
C ARG A 22 -15.91 -2.59 -4.48
N ARG A 23 -15.96 -1.74 -3.44
CA ARG A 23 -16.47 -2.11 -2.11
C ARG A 23 -17.94 -1.73 -1.88
N ALA A 24 -18.57 -0.98 -2.77
CA ALA A 24 -19.99 -0.61 -2.64
C ALA A 24 -20.95 -1.80 -2.88
N GLY A 25 -20.44 -2.93 -3.36
CA GLY A 25 -21.20 -4.15 -3.64
C GLY A 25 -20.93 -5.31 -2.68
N CYS A 26 -20.16 -5.12 -1.60
CA CYS A 26 -20.03 -6.15 -0.56
C CYS A 26 -21.36 -6.23 0.20
N ARG A 27 -22.29 -6.98 -0.39
CA ARG A 27 -23.50 -7.48 0.26
C ARG A 27 -23.05 -8.14 1.57
N PRO A 28 -23.67 -7.86 2.73
CA PRO A 28 -23.40 -8.65 3.92
C PRO A 28 -23.71 -10.10 3.55
N THR A 29 -22.69 -10.95 3.57
CA THR A 29 -22.86 -12.38 3.46
C THR A 29 -23.76 -12.76 4.62
N VAL A 30 -25.01 -13.11 4.33
CA VAL A 30 -25.92 -13.70 5.31
C VAL A 30 -25.21 -14.96 5.77
N HIS A 31 -24.68 -14.92 6.99
CA HIS A 31 -24.15 -16.10 7.63
C HIS A 31 -25.32 -17.07 7.76
N PRO A 32 -25.29 -18.28 7.17
CA PRO A 32 -26.29 -19.27 7.50
C PRO A 32 -26.23 -19.46 9.01
N ALA A 33 -27.36 -19.26 9.69
CA ALA A 33 -27.48 -19.56 11.10
C ALA A 33 -27.06 -21.03 11.28
N PRO A 34 -26.15 -21.35 12.23
CA PRO A 34 -25.82 -22.73 12.49
C PRO A 34 -27.12 -23.45 12.81
N GLN A 35 -27.49 -24.42 11.97
CA GLN A 35 -28.60 -25.30 12.26
C GLN A 35 -28.23 -26.03 13.55
N SER A 36 -29.06 -25.85 14.58
CA SER A 36 -28.90 -26.51 15.87
C SER A 36 -28.89 -28.02 15.62
N GLU A 37 -27.69 -28.61 15.57
CA GLU A 37 -27.53 -30.06 15.49
C GLU A 37 -28.19 -30.66 16.73
N ALA A 38 -29.12 -31.58 16.45
CA ALA A 38 -29.86 -32.31 17.46
C ALA A 38 -28.93 -32.81 18.58
N SER A 39 -29.41 -32.63 19.81
CA SER A 39 -28.78 -32.99 21.08
C SER A 39 -27.87 -34.22 20.99
N ARG A 40 -26.57 -33.98 20.85
CA ARG A 40 -25.53 -35.01 20.87
C ARG A 40 -25.11 -35.22 22.32
N PRO A 41 -24.99 -36.47 22.82
CA PRO A 41 -24.69 -36.72 24.23
C PRO A 41 -23.39 -36.04 24.64
N ALA A 42 -23.41 -35.44 25.83
CA ALA A 42 -22.40 -34.57 26.43
C ALA A 42 -21.08 -35.28 26.74
N VAL A 43 -20.40 -35.80 25.73
CA VAL A 43 -19.04 -36.32 25.84
C VAL A 43 -18.09 -35.21 25.43
N LEU A 44 -17.55 -34.52 26.44
CA LEU A 44 -16.29 -33.76 26.43
C LEU A 44 -15.96 -33.06 25.10
N GLN A 45 -16.70 -32.00 24.78
CA GLN A 45 -16.29 -31.12 23.69
C GLN A 45 -15.00 -30.39 24.11
N PRO A 46 -13.92 -30.45 23.30
CA PRO A 46 -12.74 -29.63 23.54
C PRO A 46 -13.13 -28.15 23.46
N PRO A 47 -12.42 -27.25 24.19
CA PRO A 47 -12.66 -25.82 24.05
C PRO A 47 -12.50 -25.42 22.57
N PRO A 48 -13.35 -24.51 22.07
CA PRO A 48 -13.30 -24.10 20.67
C PRO A 48 -11.88 -23.59 20.34
N PRO A 49 -11.33 -23.95 19.17
CA PRO A 49 -10.01 -23.49 18.76
C PRO A 49 -10.01 -21.96 18.72
N ARG A 50 -9.16 -21.34 19.54
CA ARG A 50 -8.92 -19.89 19.51
C ARG A 50 -7.83 -19.59 18.51
N SER A 51 -8.10 -18.71 17.56
CA SER A 51 -7.04 -18.13 16.73
C SER A 51 -6.10 -17.31 17.61
N PRO A 52 -4.77 -17.32 17.38
CA PRO A 52 -3.85 -16.38 18.03
C PRO A 52 -4.23 -14.90 17.81
N TYR A 53 -5.10 -14.63 16.83
CA TYR A 53 -5.61 -13.31 16.49
C TYR A 53 -7.08 -13.10 16.87
N ASP A 54 -7.72 -14.05 17.54
CA ASP A 54 -9.03 -13.84 18.18
C ASP A 54 -8.81 -12.95 19.40
N LEU A 55 -8.60 -11.66 19.14
CA LEU A 55 -8.92 -10.63 20.10
C LEU A 55 -10.41 -10.77 20.43
N ASP A 56 -10.72 -10.63 21.72
CA ASP A 56 -12.07 -10.79 22.25
C ASP A 56 -13.09 -10.11 21.31
N PRO A 57 -14.06 -10.84 20.72
CA PRO A 57 -14.95 -10.31 19.68
C PRO A 57 -15.73 -9.07 20.12
N HIS A 58 -15.85 -8.88 21.44
CA HIS A 58 -16.55 -7.78 22.09
C HIS A 58 -15.64 -6.60 22.46
N THR A 59 -14.32 -6.71 22.28
CA THR A 59 -13.40 -5.59 22.50
C THR A 59 -13.20 -4.86 21.17
N PRO A 60 -13.84 -3.69 20.96
CA PRO A 60 -13.60 -2.91 19.77
C PRO A 60 -12.12 -2.52 19.70
N LEU A 61 -11.51 -2.77 18.55
CA LEU A 61 -10.14 -2.36 18.30
C LEU A 61 -10.09 -0.82 18.28
N ASP A 62 -9.43 -0.23 19.28
CA ASP A 62 -9.26 1.21 19.35
C ASP A 62 -8.22 1.66 18.32
N GLY A 63 -8.71 2.14 17.17
CA GLY A 63 -7.88 2.67 16.09
C GLY A 63 -7.06 3.92 16.46
N SER A 64 -7.31 4.55 17.61
CA SER A 64 -6.48 5.63 18.12
C SER A 64 -5.19 5.14 18.78
N THR A 65 -5.18 3.90 19.29
CA THR A 65 -4.02 3.28 19.93
C THR A 65 -3.04 2.64 18.95
N SER A 66 -3.51 2.34 17.73
CA SER A 66 -2.71 1.75 16.67
C SER A 66 -2.48 2.77 15.56
N PRO A 67 -1.23 3.23 15.35
CA PRO A 67 -0.96 4.14 14.26
C PRO A 67 -1.23 3.39 12.95
N LEU A 68 -2.15 3.92 12.13
CA LEU A 68 -2.49 3.38 10.81
C LEU A 68 -1.36 3.65 9.81
N VAL A 69 -0.16 3.15 10.12
CA VAL A 69 0.99 3.18 9.22
C VAL A 69 0.72 2.16 8.13
N ARG A 70 0.86 2.58 6.88
CA ARG A 70 0.87 1.69 5.72
C ARG A 70 2.33 1.56 5.26
N PRO A 71 3.10 0.57 5.72
CA PRO A 71 4.54 0.51 5.45
C PRO A 71 4.87 0.57 3.96
N TYR A 72 4.02 -0.04 3.14
CA TYR A 72 4.17 -0.05 1.68
C TYR A 72 3.95 1.31 1.03
N LEU A 73 3.09 2.17 1.60
CA LEU A 73 2.93 3.54 1.08
C LEU A 73 4.20 4.36 1.31
N VAL A 74 4.80 4.25 2.49
CA VAL A 74 6.03 4.98 2.82
C VAL A 74 7.16 4.60 1.85
N ALA A 75 7.27 3.32 1.47
CA ALA A 75 8.23 2.87 0.47
C ALA A 75 7.95 3.47 -0.91
N VAL A 76 6.69 3.50 -1.34
CA VAL A 76 6.26 4.08 -2.62
C VAL A 76 6.52 5.59 -2.67
N GLU A 77 6.17 6.33 -1.63
CA GLU A 77 6.39 7.78 -1.53
C GLU A 77 7.88 8.13 -1.58
N ARG A 78 8.72 7.35 -0.89
CA ARG A 78 10.18 7.51 -0.95
C ARG A 78 10.73 7.32 -2.36
N GLU A 79 10.25 6.31 -3.06
CA GLU A 79 10.68 6.04 -4.43
C GLU A 79 10.21 7.13 -5.39
N GLN A 80 8.96 7.60 -5.27
CA GLN A 80 8.46 8.73 -6.04
C GLN A 80 9.27 10.00 -5.79
N ALA A 81 9.64 10.29 -4.54
CA ALA A 81 10.48 11.43 -4.20
C ALA A 81 11.91 11.31 -4.79
N ARG A 82 12.48 10.09 -4.87
CA ARG A 82 13.76 9.87 -5.56
C ARG A 82 13.63 10.10 -7.06
N GLN A 83 12.57 9.61 -7.68
CA GLN A 83 12.32 9.77 -9.11
C GLN A 83 12.11 11.24 -9.48
N SER A 84 11.35 12.00 -8.68
CA SER A 84 11.13 13.43 -8.92
C SER A 84 12.44 14.22 -8.83
N ARG A 85 13.28 13.92 -7.82
CA ARG A 85 14.61 14.53 -7.69
C ARG A 85 15.52 14.21 -8.87
N ARG A 86 15.55 12.96 -9.34
CA ARG A 86 16.34 12.55 -10.52
C ARG A 86 15.90 13.29 -11.78
N ARG A 87 14.58 13.40 -12.01
CA ARG A 87 14.04 14.14 -13.16
C ARG A 87 14.40 15.62 -13.10
N LEU A 88 14.26 16.24 -11.92
CA LEU A 88 14.64 17.62 -11.71
C LEU A 88 16.13 17.83 -11.95
N ALA A 89 16.99 16.93 -11.45
CA ALA A 89 18.43 16.98 -11.69
C ALA A 89 18.77 16.91 -13.18
N LEU A 90 18.08 16.04 -13.96
CA LEU A 90 18.26 15.95 -15.41
C LEU A 90 17.86 17.24 -16.14
N VAL A 91 16.74 17.86 -15.76
CA VAL A 91 16.29 19.13 -16.35
C VAL A 91 17.31 20.23 -16.07
N LEU A 92 17.72 20.39 -14.81
CA LEU A 92 18.72 21.39 -14.45
C LEU A 92 20.06 21.11 -15.14
N ALA A 93 20.47 19.86 -15.23
CA ALA A 93 21.68 19.48 -15.94
C ALA A 93 21.64 19.87 -17.42
N ALA A 94 20.50 19.68 -18.09
CA ALA A 94 20.32 20.13 -19.47
C ALA A 94 20.37 21.67 -19.59
N ASP A 95 19.72 22.39 -18.67
CA ASP A 95 19.68 23.86 -18.67
C ASP A 95 21.05 24.49 -18.42
N PHE A 96 21.87 23.87 -17.57
CA PHE A 96 23.21 24.35 -17.20
C PHE A 96 24.35 23.67 -17.97
N GLY A 97 24.06 22.75 -18.89
CA GLY A 97 25.08 22.02 -19.66
C GLY A 97 25.96 21.08 -18.81
N ILE A 98 25.44 20.58 -17.69
CA ILE A 98 26.15 19.66 -16.79
C ILE A 98 25.98 18.23 -17.31
N ASP A 99 27.08 17.57 -17.65
CA ASP A 99 27.07 16.15 -18.02
C ASP A 99 27.04 15.26 -16.77
N LEU A 100 25.87 14.68 -16.46
CA LEU A 100 25.70 13.81 -15.29
C LEU A 100 26.41 12.46 -15.44
N ASP A 101 26.65 11.96 -16.67
CA ASP A 101 27.28 10.67 -16.89
C ASP A 101 28.76 10.69 -16.50
N ARG A 102 29.44 11.83 -16.72
CA ARG A 102 30.84 12.02 -16.34
C ARG A 102 31.04 12.21 -14.83
N HIS A 103 30.03 12.71 -14.11
CA HIS A 103 30.13 13.05 -12.69
C HIS A 103 29.73 11.90 -11.74
N VAL A 104 29.14 10.81 -12.24
CA VAL A 104 28.88 9.59 -11.44
C VAL A 104 30.12 8.68 -11.36
N VAL A 105 31.13 8.89 -12.22
CA VAL A 105 32.40 8.12 -12.23
C VAL A 105 33.31 8.47 -11.03
N GLY A 106 32.95 9.43 -10.17
CA GLY A 106 33.67 9.75 -8.93
C GLY A 106 33.26 8.94 -7.70
N ALA A 107 32.28 8.02 -7.79
CA ALA A 107 31.78 7.25 -6.65
C ALA A 107 32.62 6.00 -6.29
N GLU A 108 33.73 5.74 -7.00
CA GLU A 108 34.63 4.59 -6.75
C GLU A 108 35.86 4.92 -5.87
N VAL A 109 35.86 6.01 -5.08
CA VAL A 109 37.00 6.33 -4.18
C VAL A 109 36.71 5.98 -2.71
N LEU A 110 35.94 4.92 -2.46
CA LEU A 110 35.83 4.31 -1.11
C LEU A 110 35.97 2.78 -1.17
N ALA A 111 37.02 2.30 -1.84
CA ALA A 111 37.51 0.93 -1.69
C ALA A 111 39.04 0.87 -1.89
N ALA A 112 39.78 1.59 -1.05
CA ALA A 112 41.16 1.25 -0.78
C ALA A 112 41.53 1.72 0.63
N TRP A 113 41.94 0.72 1.43
CA TRP A 113 42.54 0.74 2.77
C TRP A 113 41.57 0.62 3.95
#